data_AF-Q9LRZ4-F1
#
_entry.id   AF-Q9LRZ4-F1
#
_cell.length_a   1.000
_cell.length_b   1.000
_cell.length_c   1.000
_cell.angle_alpha   90.00
_cell.angle_beta   90.00
_cell.angle_gamma   90.00
#
_symmetry.space_group_name_H-M   'P 1'
#
loop_
_entity.id
_entity.type
_entity.pdbx_description
1 polymer ?
#
loop_
_entity_poly.entity_id
_entity_poly.type
_entity_poly.pdbx_seq_one_letter_code
_entity_poly.pdbx_strand_id
1 'polypeptide(L)'
;MVLLPAFLDGLARTVSTKKGKKLSEDEDGGREIAKSMIKDSKKNSTLLGTSGFVSSESSKRFTSICSNRGEKGINQDRAIVWEGFGCQEDITFCGMFDGHGPWGHVIAKRVKKSFPSSLLCQWQQTLASLSSSPECSSPFDLWKQACLKTFSIIDLDLKISPSIDSYCSGCTALTAVLQGDHLVIANAGDSRAVIATTSDDGNGLVPVQLSVDFKPNIPEEAERIKQSDGRLFCLDDEPGVYRVGMPNGGSLGLAVSRAFGDYCLKDFGLVSEPEVTYRKITDKDQFLILATDGMWDVMTNNEAVEIVRGVKERRKSAKRLVERAVTLWRRKRRSIAMDDISVLCLFFRPS
;
A
#
# COMPACT_ATOMS: atom_id res chain seq x y z
N MET A 1 8.76 -5.16 36.96
CA MET A 1 7.62 -5.84 36.30
C MET A 1 7.19 -4.95 35.15
N VAL A 2 7.69 -5.20 33.94
CA VAL A 2 7.36 -4.38 32.76
C VAL A 2 5.94 -4.73 32.36
N LEU A 3 5.02 -3.79 32.50
CA LEU A 3 3.66 -3.89 31.98
C LEU A 3 3.77 -3.90 30.45
N LEU A 4 3.70 -5.08 29.82
CA LEU A 4 3.35 -5.15 28.41
C LEU A 4 2.00 -4.43 28.27
N PRO A 5 1.89 -3.37 27.44
CA PRO A 5 0.60 -2.73 27.21
C PRO A 5 -0.39 -3.79 26.72
N ALA A 6 -1.67 -3.69 27.14
CA ALA A 6 -2.74 -4.60 26.69
C ALA A 6 -2.79 -4.80 25.16
N PHE A 7 -2.27 -3.80 24.44
CA PHE A 7 -1.95 -3.77 23.01
C PHE A 7 -1.14 -4.97 22.50
N LEU A 8 -0.16 -5.45 23.26
CA LEU A 8 0.72 -6.56 22.87
C LEU A 8 0.08 -7.92 23.13
N ASP A 9 -0.79 -7.99 24.13
CA ASP A 9 -1.43 -9.24 24.56
C ASP A 9 -2.37 -9.80 23.49
N GLY A 10 -3.09 -8.97 22.75
CA GLY A 10 -4.05 -9.44 21.76
C GLY A 10 -3.43 -10.26 20.63
N LEU A 11 -2.40 -9.72 19.97
CA LEU A 11 -1.74 -10.40 18.86
C LEU A 11 -0.90 -11.59 19.36
N ALA A 12 -0.24 -11.47 20.52
CA ALA A 12 0.57 -12.52 21.10
C ALA A 12 -0.28 -13.72 21.59
N ARG A 13 -1.43 -13.47 22.23
CA ARG A 13 -2.33 -14.53 22.74
C ARG A 13 -2.99 -15.34 21.64
N THR A 14 -3.35 -14.71 20.51
CA THR A 14 -4.01 -15.41 19.38
C THR A 14 -3.08 -16.44 18.72
N VAL A 15 -1.76 -16.23 18.81
CA VAL A 15 -0.75 -17.20 18.36
C VAL A 15 -0.49 -18.28 19.41
N SER A 16 -0.45 -17.90 20.69
CA SER A 16 -0.18 -18.83 21.79
C SER A 16 -1.26 -19.93 21.93
N THR A 17 -2.54 -19.60 21.72
CA THR A 17 -3.64 -20.57 21.81
C THR A 17 -3.64 -21.64 20.73
N LYS A 18 -2.87 -21.49 19.64
CA LYS A 18 -2.67 -22.54 18.63
C LYS A 18 -1.35 -23.32 18.78
N LYS A 19 -0.45 -22.93 19.69
CA LYS A 19 0.91 -23.49 19.84
C LYS A 19 1.00 -24.80 20.66
N GLY A 20 -0.08 -25.58 20.73
CA GLY A 20 -0.15 -26.87 21.45
C GLY A 20 0.66 -28.04 20.84
N LYS A 21 1.48 -27.82 19.81
CA LYS A 21 2.40 -28.82 19.26
C LYS A 21 3.77 -28.19 19.00
N LYS A 22 4.79 -28.81 19.58
CA LYS A 22 6.23 -28.53 19.44
C LYS A 22 6.58 -28.47 17.94
N LEU A 23 6.65 -27.28 17.38
CA LEU A 23 7.16 -27.00 16.04
C LEU A 23 8.33 -26.03 16.21
N SER A 24 9.43 -26.37 15.55
CA SER A 24 10.70 -25.67 15.48
C SER A 24 10.54 -24.18 15.15
N GLU A 25 11.57 -23.41 15.45
CA GLU A 25 11.72 -21.98 15.16
C GLU A 25 11.72 -21.73 13.63
N ASP A 26 10.60 -21.98 12.97
CA ASP A 26 10.49 -21.89 11.52
C ASP A 26 9.54 -20.75 11.15
N GLU A 27 10.02 -19.83 10.29
CA GLU A 27 9.22 -18.77 9.66
C GLU A 27 7.93 -19.30 9.01
N ASP A 28 7.95 -20.58 8.63
CA ASP A 28 6.82 -21.30 8.07
C ASP A 28 5.62 -21.37 9.03
N GLY A 29 5.85 -21.54 10.33
CA GLY A 29 4.77 -21.64 11.33
C GLY A 29 3.96 -20.35 11.46
N GLY A 30 4.63 -19.19 11.47
CA GLY A 30 3.96 -17.88 11.50
C GLY A 30 3.18 -17.61 10.21
N ARG A 31 3.74 -18.01 9.07
CA ARG A 31 3.10 -17.86 7.75
C ARG A 31 1.83 -18.71 7.64
N GLU A 32 1.85 -19.94 8.15
CA GLU A 32 0.67 -20.81 8.18
C GLU A 32 -0.46 -20.29 9.09
N ILE A 33 -0.11 -19.76 10.27
CA ILE A 33 -1.10 -19.12 11.14
C ILE A 33 -1.75 -17.93 10.43
N ALA A 34 -0.96 -17.07 9.81
CA ALA A 34 -1.48 -15.93 9.08
C ALA A 34 -2.33 -16.34 7.87
N LYS A 35 -1.96 -17.41 7.13
CA LYS A 35 -2.81 -18.00 6.08
C LYS A 35 -4.14 -18.49 6.64
N SER A 36 -4.16 -19.09 7.83
CA SER A 36 -5.40 -19.50 8.50
C SER A 36 -6.30 -18.31 8.84
N MET A 37 -5.71 -17.21 9.35
CA MET A 37 -6.43 -15.97 9.66
C MET A 37 -7.04 -15.34 8.41
N ILE A 38 -6.36 -15.39 7.26
CA ILE A 38 -6.89 -14.92 5.97
C ILE A 38 -8.11 -15.74 5.53
N LYS A 39 -8.12 -17.05 5.81
CA LYS A 39 -9.27 -17.91 5.48
C LYS A 39 -10.50 -17.54 6.32
N ASP A 40 -10.29 -17.28 7.60
CA ASP A 40 -11.36 -16.90 8.53
C ASP A 40 -11.91 -15.49 8.24
N SER A 41 -11.05 -14.52 7.91
CA SER A 41 -11.48 -13.15 7.58
C SER A 41 -12.30 -13.04 6.29
N LYS A 42 -11.96 -13.86 5.28
CA LYS A 42 -12.78 -14.00 4.06
C LYS A 42 -14.18 -14.50 4.36
N LYS A 43 -14.32 -15.42 5.33
CA LYS A 43 -15.61 -15.98 5.73
C LYS A 43 -16.46 -14.95 6.47
N ASN A 44 -15.84 -14.03 7.20
CA ASN A 44 -16.51 -13.00 7.99
C ASN A 44 -16.72 -11.67 7.24
N SER A 45 -16.47 -11.62 5.92
CA SER A 45 -16.59 -10.41 5.10
C SER A 45 -15.76 -9.21 5.58
N THR A 46 -14.72 -9.44 6.40
CA THR A 46 -13.83 -8.37 6.87
C THR A 46 -12.62 -8.17 5.96
N LEU A 47 -12.47 -9.02 4.93
CA LEU A 47 -11.45 -8.93 3.89
C LEU A 47 -12.08 -8.68 2.52
N LEU A 48 -11.74 -7.56 1.89
CA LEU A 48 -12.17 -7.20 0.54
C LEU A 48 -10.94 -7.00 -0.35
N GLY A 49 -10.96 -7.60 -1.54
CA GLY A 49 -9.87 -7.51 -2.53
C GLY A 49 -10.33 -7.12 -3.93
N THR A 50 -11.58 -6.66 -4.04
CA THR A 50 -12.30 -6.28 -5.27
C THR A 50 -13.17 -5.05 -4.98
N SER A 51 -13.71 -4.41 -6.01
CA SER A 51 -14.67 -3.30 -5.84
C SER A 51 -15.82 -3.68 -4.91
N GLY A 52 -16.15 -2.81 -3.95
CA GLY A 52 -17.14 -3.07 -2.91
C GLY A 52 -16.93 -2.16 -1.70
N PHE A 53 -17.43 -2.59 -0.54
CA PHE A 53 -17.22 -1.91 0.72
C PHE A 53 -17.13 -2.93 1.86
N VAL A 54 -16.49 -2.52 2.95
CA VAL A 54 -16.45 -3.24 4.23
C VAL A 54 -16.87 -2.26 5.32
N SER A 55 -17.63 -2.76 6.28
CA SER A 55 -18.01 -2.04 7.48
C SER A 55 -17.94 -2.98 8.67
N SER A 56 -17.13 -2.65 9.66
CA SER A 56 -17.05 -3.35 10.93
C SER A 56 -17.84 -2.59 11.98
N GLU A 57 -18.86 -3.25 12.54
CA GLU A 57 -19.65 -2.69 13.64
C GLU A 57 -18.78 -2.42 14.87
N SER A 58 -17.76 -3.26 15.13
CA SER A 58 -16.87 -3.12 16.29
C SER A 58 -15.91 -1.93 16.17
N SER A 59 -15.26 -1.75 15.01
CA SER A 59 -14.34 -0.63 14.80
C SER A 59 -15.05 0.69 14.49
N LYS A 60 -16.35 0.65 14.14
CA LYS A 60 -17.13 1.80 13.65
C LYS A 60 -16.51 2.50 12.43
N ARG A 61 -15.67 1.79 11.68
CA ARG A 61 -15.02 2.26 10.46
C ARG A 61 -15.82 1.82 9.25
N PHE A 62 -15.63 2.56 8.17
CA PHE A 62 -16.25 2.26 6.90
C PHE A 62 -15.21 2.40 5.80
N THR A 63 -15.09 1.40 4.94
CA THR A 63 -14.14 1.40 3.83
C THR A 63 -14.85 1.13 2.51
N SER A 64 -14.66 1.98 1.51
CA SER A 64 -15.10 1.73 0.13
C SER A 64 -13.90 1.51 -0.79
N ILE A 65 -14.00 0.56 -1.71
CA ILE A 65 -12.98 0.26 -2.72
C ILE A 65 -13.65 0.27 -4.09
N CYS A 66 -13.01 0.87 -5.09
CA CYS A 66 -13.44 0.75 -6.48
C CYS A 66 -12.22 0.68 -7.38
N SER A 67 -12.24 -0.23 -8.34
CA SER A 67 -11.24 -0.36 -9.39
C SER A 67 -11.92 -0.34 -10.77
N ASN A 68 -11.29 0.32 -11.73
CA ASN A 68 -11.68 0.37 -13.13
C ASN A 68 -10.48 0.01 -14.01
N ARG A 69 -10.73 -0.86 -14.99
CA ARG A 69 -9.73 -1.27 -15.98
C ARG A 69 -9.44 -0.14 -16.97
N GLY A 70 -8.16 0.12 -17.21
CA GLY A 70 -7.63 1.02 -18.23
C GLY A 70 -7.75 0.47 -19.65
N GLU A 71 -7.04 1.12 -20.57
CA GLU A 71 -7.01 0.80 -22.00
C GLU A 71 -5.69 0.13 -22.42
N LYS A 72 -4.72 0.01 -21.51
CA LYS A 72 -3.37 -0.56 -21.75
C LYS A 72 -3.30 -2.10 -21.79
N GLY A 73 -4.43 -2.79 -21.64
CA GLY A 73 -4.46 -4.26 -21.63
C GLY A 73 -5.22 -4.83 -20.44
N ILE A 74 -4.73 -5.91 -19.85
CA ILE A 74 -5.32 -6.54 -18.64
C ILE A 74 -5.13 -5.59 -17.46
N ASN A 75 -6.14 -5.47 -16.59
CA ASN A 75 -6.01 -4.67 -15.38
C ASN A 75 -4.91 -5.24 -14.46
N GLN A 76 -3.88 -4.43 -14.20
CA GLN A 76 -2.70 -4.77 -13.42
C GLN A 76 -2.82 -4.34 -11.95
N ASP A 77 -3.66 -3.35 -11.65
CA ASP A 77 -3.99 -2.88 -10.30
C ASP A 77 -4.55 -3.96 -9.36
N ARG A 78 -4.16 -3.92 -8.08
CA ARG A 78 -4.79 -4.71 -7.02
C ARG A 78 -4.95 -3.87 -5.76
N ALA A 79 -6.12 -3.98 -5.12
CA ALA A 79 -6.38 -3.40 -3.81
C ALA A 79 -6.73 -4.48 -2.79
N ILE A 80 -6.51 -4.19 -1.51
CA ILE A 80 -6.94 -5.03 -0.37
C ILE A 80 -7.31 -4.15 0.83
N VAL A 81 -8.36 -4.55 1.54
CA VAL A 81 -8.75 -4.05 2.87
C VAL A 81 -8.97 -5.26 3.76
N TRP A 82 -8.42 -5.23 4.96
CA TRP A 82 -8.65 -6.19 6.01
C TRP A 82 -8.96 -5.45 7.32
N GLU A 83 -10.23 -5.41 7.71
CA GLU A 83 -10.66 -4.96 9.04
C GLU A 83 -10.58 -6.12 10.05
N GLY A 84 -10.14 -5.87 11.27
CA GLY A 84 -9.84 -6.95 12.21
C GLY A 84 -8.51 -7.65 11.90
N PHE A 85 -7.53 -6.90 11.38
CA PHE A 85 -6.26 -7.45 10.89
C PHE A 85 -5.48 -8.14 12.02
N GLY A 86 -4.98 -9.35 11.76
CA GLY A 86 -4.30 -10.15 12.79
C GLY A 86 -5.21 -10.60 13.94
N CYS A 87 -6.53 -10.68 13.69
CA CYS A 87 -7.55 -10.96 14.71
C CYS A 87 -7.62 -9.88 15.81
N GLN A 88 -7.31 -8.62 15.47
CA GLN A 88 -7.44 -7.47 16.36
C GLN A 88 -8.46 -6.50 15.77
N GLU A 89 -9.59 -6.33 16.45
CA GLU A 89 -10.72 -5.53 15.97
C GLU A 89 -10.37 -4.04 15.74
N ASP A 90 -9.35 -3.52 16.44
CA ASP A 90 -8.89 -2.14 16.32
C ASP A 90 -7.90 -1.92 15.16
N ILE A 91 -7.48 -2.99 14.47
CA ILE A 91 -6.51 -2.93 13.36
C ILE A 91 -7.21 -3.06 12.01
N THR A 92 -6.94 -2.11 11.12
CA THR A 92 -7.31 -2.15 9.71
C THR A 92 -6.03 -2.11 8.86
N PHE A 93 -5.86 -3.09 7.98
CA PHE A 93 -4.81 -3.08 6.96
C PHE A 93 -5.41 -2.75 5.59
N CYS A 94 -4.78 -1.84 4.87
CA CYS A 94 -5.12 -1.51 3.49
C CYS A 94 -3.87 -1.60 2.62
N GLY A 95 -4.05 -1.96 1.34
CA GLY A 95 -2.96 -1.98 0.36
C GLY A 95 -3.45 -1.65 -1.04
N MET A 96 -2.64 -0.90 -1.78
CA MET A 96 -2.79 -0.58 -3.19
C MET A 96 -1.51 -1.00 -3.92
N PHE A 97 -1.66 -1.73 -5.01
CA PHE A 97 -0.57 -2.36 -5.74
C PHE A 97 -0.79 -2.14 -7.23
N ASP A 98 -0.04 -1.22 -7.82
CA ASP A 98 -0.09 -0.91 -9.25
C ASP A 98 0.94 -1.76 -9.99
N GLY A 99 0.49 -2.64 -10.88
CA GLY A 99 1.37 -3.57 -11.58
C GLY A 99 1.81 -3.02 -12.92
N HIS A 100 3.03 -3.32 -13.35
CA HIS A 100 3.54 -2.91 -14.65
C HIS A 100 4.38 -3.99 -15.32
N GLY A 101 4.59 -3.83 -16.63
CA GLY A 101 5.27 -4.81 -17.48
C GLY A 101 4.36 -5.97 -17.90
N PRO A 102 4.87 -6.91 -18.73
CA PRO A 102 4.09 -8.03 -19.25
C PRO A 102 3.37 -8.86 -18.18
N TRP A 103 3.97 -9.00 -17.00
CA TRP A 103 3.46 -9.81 -15.89
C TRP A 103 3.06 -8.99 -14.65
N GLY A 104 2.93 -7.67 -14.77
CA GLY A 104 2.55 -6.78 -13.65
C GLY A 104 1.30 -7.25 -12.91
N HIS A 105 0.27 -7.66 -13.64
CA HIS A 105 -0.97 -8.21 -13.09
C HIS A 105 -0.81 -9.52 -12.26
N VAL A 106 0.26 -10.30 -12.53
CA VAL A 106 0.64 -11.50 -11.76
C VAL A 106 1.42 -11.10 -10.52
N ILE A 107 2.38 -10.17 -10.66
CA ILE A 107 3.21 -9.67 -9.56
C ILE A 107 2.34 -8.95 -8.53
N ALA A 108 1.52 -7.99 -8.94
CA ALA A 108 0.58 -7.28 -8.07
C ALA A 108 -0.36 -8.26 -7.34
N LYS A 109 -0.82 -9.32 -8.01
CA LYS A 109 -1.64 -10.38 -7.40
C LYS A 109 -0.86 -11.19 -6.37
N ARG A 110 0.40 -11.52 -6.64
CA ARG A 110 1.30 -12.24 -5.72
C ARG A 110 1.60 -11.40 -4.49
N VAL A 111 2.00 -10.15 -4.68
CA VAL A 111 2.29 -9.18 -3.61
C VAL A 111 1.05 -9.00 -2.74
N LYS A 112 -0.12 -8.65 -3.31
CA LYS A 112 -1.38 -8.54 -2.55
C LYS A 112 -1.65 -9.77 -1.68
N LYS A 113 -1.39 -10.97 -2.21
CA LYS A 113 -1.67 -12.23 -1.51
C LYS A 113 -0.70 -12.50 -0.38
N SER A 114 0.60 -12.24 -0.54
CA SER A 114 1.61 -12.50 0.49
C SER A 114 1.66 -11.42 1.56
N PHE A 115 1.41 -10.16 1.19
CA PHE A 115 1.66 -8.99 2.03
C PHE A 115 1.09 -9.11 3.45
N PRO A 116 -0.22 -9.38 3.63
CA PRO A 116 -0.81 -9.39 4.97
C PRO A 116 -0.17 -10.45 5.88
N SER A 117 0.13 -11.64 5.33
CA SER A 117 0.74 -12.72 6.11
C SER A 117 2.20 -12.45 6.46
N SER A 118 2.97 -11.89 5.52
CA SER A 118 4.36 -11.51 5.77
C SER A 118 4.41 -10.40 6.82
N LEU A 119 3.53 -9.40 6.72
CA LEU A 119 3.46 -8.30 7.67
C LEU A 119 3.17 -8.75 9.10
N LEU A 120 2.18 -9.62 9.30
CA LEU A 120 1.88 -10.17 10.63
C LEU A 120 3.06 -10.96 11.20
N CYS A 121 3.70 -11.79 10.37
CA CYS A 121 4.88 -12.56 10.78
C CYS A 121 6.03 -11.65 11.20
N GLN A 122 6.34 -10.63 10.39
CA GLN A 122 7.43 -9.69 10.67
C GLN A 122 7.15 -8.79 11.87
N TRP A 123 5.89 -8.42 12.09
CA TRP A 123 5.47 -7.72 13.31
C TRP A 123 5.70 -8.57 14.55
N GLN A 124 5.30 -9.85 14.52
CA GLN A 124 5.47 -10.78 15.64
C GLN A 124 6.95 -11.04 15.95
N GLN A 125 7.78 -11.27 14.91
CA GLN A 125 9.21 -11.44 15.06
C GLN A 125 9.88 -10.19 15.63
N THR A 126 9.48 -9.01 15.15
CA THR A 126 10.02 -7.73 15.65
C THR A 126 9.62 -7.53 17.12
N LEU A 127 8.37 -7.81 17.49
CA LEU A 127 7.93 -7.75 18.88
C LEU A 127 8.72 -8.70 19.80
N ALA A 128 8.98 -9.93 19.33
CA ALA A 128 9.79 -10.89 20.07
C ALA A 128 11.23 -10.39 20.27
N SER A 129 11.84 -9.80 19.23
CA SER A 129 13.20 -9.25 19.31
C SER A 129 13.33 -8.04 20.25
N LEU A 130 12.28 -7.23 20.38
CA LEU A 130 12.25 -6.10 21.31
C LEU A 130 12.05 -6.52 22.76
N SER A 131 11.43 -7.68 23.00
CA SER A 131 11.29 -8.22 24.35
C SER A 131 12.64 -8.58 25.00
N SER A 132 13.69 -8.79 24.19
CA SER A 132 15.07 -9.00 24.65
C SER A 132 15.90 -7.73 24.88
N SER A 133 15.44 -6.56 24.43
CA SER A 133 16.09 -5.27 24.65
C SER A 133 15.01 -4.21 24.97
N PRO A 134 14.69 -3.97 26.25
CA PRO A 134 13.54 -3.16 26.68
C PRO A 134 13.67 -1.64 26.43
N GLU A 135 14.49 -1.22 25.48
CA GLU A 135 14.52 0.18 25.05
C GLU A 135 13.25 0.51 24.23
N CYS A 136 12.54 1.51 24.76
CA CYS A 136 11.21 2.00 24.41
C CYS A 136 10.99 2.16 22.89
N SER A 137 10.53 1.11 22.23
CA SER A 137 10.08 1.19 20.85
C SER A 137 8.62 1.60 20.82
N SER A 138 8.32 2.72 20.18
CA SER A 138 6.95 3.17 20.00
C SER A 138 6.16 2.16 19.15
N PRO A 139 4.81 2.13 19.22
CA PRO A 139 4.00 1.36 18.27
C PRO A 139 4.36 1.63 16.80
N PHE A 140 4.80 2.86 16.50
CA PHE A 140 5.29 3.21 15.17
C PHE A 140 6.58 2.47 14.81
N ASP A 141 7.57 2.41 15.70
CA ASP A 141 8.84 1.73 15.43
C ASP A 141 8.63 0.25 15.12
N LEU A 142 7.72 -0.40 15.85
CA LEU A 142 7.36 -1.79 15.62
C LEU A 142 6.77 -2.01 14.22
N TRP A 143 5.78 -1.19 13.83
CA TRP A 143 5.19 -1.26 12.49
C TRP A 143 6.16 -0.87 11.39
N LYS A 144 7.01 0.13 11.62
CA LYS A 144 8.03 0.57 10.67
C LYS A 144 9.00 -0.57 10.36
N GLN A 145 9.54 -1.21 11.38
CA GLN A 145 10.45 -2.35 11.21
C GLN A 145 9.75 -3.54 10.56
N ALA A 146 8.50 -3.83 10.94
CA ALA A 146 7.71 -4.88 10.30
C ALA A 146 7.48 -4.61 8.81
N CYS A 147 7.15 -3.37 8.43
CA CYS A 147 6.98 -2.96 7.03
C CYS A 147 8.29 -3.11 6.24
N LEU A 148 9.41 -2.56 6.73
CA LEU A 148 10.71 -2.64 6.05
C LEU A 148 11.11 -4.10 5.75
N LYS A 149 11.02 -4.98 6.76
CA LYS A 149 11.31 -6.42 6.58
C LYS A 149 10.32 -7.09 5.63
N THR A 150 9.04 -6.71 5.69
CA THR A 150 8.01 -7.28 4.81
C THR A 150 8.27 -6.97 3.35
N PHE A 151 8.62 -5.72 3.03
CA PHE A 151 9.01 -5.34 1.67
C PHE A 151 10.24 -6.14 1.22
N SER A 152 11.30 -6.18 2.03
CA SER A 152 12.51 -6.94 1.70
C SER A 152 12.23 -8.41 1.39
N ILE A 153 11.45 -9.11 2.25
CA ILE A 153 11.14 -10.53 2.08
C ILE A 153 10.24 -10.76 0.87
N ILE A 154 9.26 -9.89 0.60
CA ILE A 154 8.39 -10.05 -0.58
C ILE A 154 9.17 -9.85 -1.87
N ASP A 155 10.07 -8.87 -1.92
CA ASP A 155 10.94 -8.67 -3.08
C ASP A 155 11.90 -9.86 -3.23
N LEU A 156 12.45 -10.42 -2.16
CA LEU A 156 13.26 -11.64 -2.27
C LEU A 156 12.43 -12.85 -2.76
N ASP A 157 11.23 -13.05 -2.22
CA ASP A 157 10.28 -14.10 -2.63
C ASP A 157 9.95 -14.03 -4.13
N LEU A 158 9.88 -12.81 -4.70
CA LEU A 158 9.68 -12.61 -6.14
C LEU A 158 10.95 -12.97 -6.93
N LYS A 159 12.14 -12.55 -6.46
CA LYS A 159 13.43 -12.79 -7.12
C LYS A 159 13.71 -14.28 -7.34
N ILE A 160 13.41 -15.10 -6.33
CA ILE A 160 13.72 -16.54 -6.33
C ILE A 160 12.57 -17.40 -6.87
N SER A 161 11.42 -16.81 -7.19
CA SER A 161 10.22 -17.57 -7.60
C SER A 161 10.33 -18.02 -9.06
N PRO A 162 10.46 -19.32 -9.37
CA PRO A 162 10.59 -19.81 -10.74
C PRO A 162 9.29 -19.67 -11.55
N SER A 163 8.14 -19.50 -10.88
CA SER A 163 6.82 -19.43 -11.51
C SER A 163 6.38 -18.05 -11.97
N ILE A 164 7.18 -17.01 -11.71
CA ILE A 164 6.81 -15.61 -11.99
C ILE A 164 8.02 -14.94 -12.64
N ASP A 165 7.82 -14.43 -13.85
CA ASP A 165 8.83 -13.57 -14.49
C ASP A 165 8.69 -12.14 -13.96
N SER A 166 9.57 -11.82 -13.01
CA SER A 166 9.73 -10.49 -12.42
C SER A 166 11.00 -9.79 -12.88
N TYR A 167 11.65 -10.27 -13.96
CA TYR A 167 12.87 -9.65 -14.47
C TYR A 167 12.56 -8.31 -15.15
N CYS A 168 11.52 -8.26 -15.99
CA CYS A 168 11.04 -7.06 -16.69
C CYS A 168 9.58 -6.73 -16.34
N SER A 169 9.15 -7.07 -15.14
CA SER A 169 7.83 -6.74 -14.62
C SER A 169 7.93 -6.48 -13.14
N GLY A 170 7.06 -5.61 -12.64
CA GLY A 170 7.08 -5.19 -11.27
C GLY A 170 5.72 -4.71 -10.78
N CYS A 171 5.73 -4.16 -9.58
CA CYS A 171 4.55 -3.57 -8.97
C CYS A 171 4.93 -2.55 -7.90
N THR A 172 4.22 -1.43 -7.86
CA THR A 172 4.26 -0.49 -6.73
C THR A 172 3.56 -1.08 -5.50
N ALA A 173 3.77 -0.50 -4.34
CA ALA A 173 3.04 -0.86 -3.14
C ALA A 173 2.89 0.31 -2.19
N LEU A 174 1.64 0.73 -2.01
CA LEU A 174 1.22 1.65 -0.95
C LEU A 174 0.40 0.86 0.07
N THR A 175 0.84 0.83 1.31
CA THR A 175 0.14 0.14 2.39
C THR A 175 -0.15 1.06 3.55
N ALA A 176 -1.25 0.80 4.25
CA ALA A 176 -1.65 1.53 5.44
C ALA A 176 -2.05 0.55 6.54
N VAL A 177 -1.49 0.74 7.73
CA VAL A 177 -1.91 0.06 8.95
C VAL A 177 -2.50 1.10 9.89
N LEU A 178 -3.79 1.01 10.17
CA LEU A 178 -4.46 1.81 11.18
C LEU A 178 -4.73 0.93 12.41
N GLN A 179 -4.04 1.20 13.51
CA GLN A 179 -4.24 0.52 14.79
C GLN A 179 -4.68 1.54 15.85
N GLY A 180 -5.91 1.42 16.33
CA GLY A 180 -6.54 2.47 17.13
C GLY A 180 -6.58 3.79 16.35
N ASP A 181 -5.80 4.78 16.79
CA ASP A 181 -5.58 6.09 16.16
C ASP A 181 -4.16 6.24 15.59
N HIS A 182 -3.36 5.18 15.56
CA HIS A 182 -2.03 5.18 14.96
C HIS A 182 -2.10 4.72 13.51
N LEU A 183 -1.87 5.63 12.56
CA LEU A 183 -1.78 5.34 11.13
C LEU A 183 -0.32 5.28 10.70
N VAL A 184 0.09 4.14 10.13
CA VAL A 184 1.40 3.94 9.51
C VAL A 184 1.21 3.71 8.02
N ILE A 185 1.88 4.52 7.19
CA ILE A 185 1.87 4.38 5.73
C ILE A 185 3.26 3.90 5.30
N ALA A 186 3.32 2.89 4.43
CA ALA A 186 4.56 2.47 3.78
C ALA A 186 4.37 2.49 2.27
N ASN A 187 5.19 3.26 1.55
CA ASN A 187 5.07 3.46 0.10
C ASN A 187 6.37 3.15 -0.66
N ALA A 188 6.27 2.32 -1.70
CA ALA A 188 7.27 2.16 -2.74
C ALA A 188 6.60 2.28 -4.11
N GLY A 189 6.82 3.41 -4.78
CA GLY A 189 6.21 3.75 -6.06
C GLY A 189 5.45 5.07 -6.01
N ASP A 190 4.53 5.27 -6.94
CA ASP A 190 3.81 6.52 -7.18
C ASP A 190 2.29 6.43 -6.92
N SER A 191 1.83 5.33 -6.31
CA SER A 191 0.56 5.36 -5.59
C SER A 191 0.64 6.34 -4.42
N ARG A 192 -0.48 7.00 -4.10
CA ARG A 192 -0.50 8.09 -3.12
C ARG A 192 -1.56 7.93 -2.04
N ALA A 193 -1.18 8.27 -0.80
CA ALA A 193 -2.04 8.39 0.37
C ALA A 193 -2.33 9.87 0.68
N VAL A 194 -3.61 10.24 0.78
CA VAL A 194 -4.08 11.58 1.14
C VAL A 194 -5.12 11.49 2.24
N ILE A 195 -4.91 12.20 3.34
CA ILE A 195 -5.90 12.32 4.42
C ILE A 195 -6.65 13.65 4.30
N ALA A 196 -7.96 13.62 4.55
CA ALA A 196 -8.77 14.83 4.66
C ALA A 196 -8.92 15.22 6.13
N THR A 197 -8.47 16.43 6.48
CA THR A 197 -8.61 17.02 7.81
C THR A 197 -9.53 18.24 7.75
N THR A 198 -10.33 18.46 8.78
CA THR A 198 -11.07 19.72 8.94
C THR A 198 -10.10 20.90 8.98
N SER A 199 -10.40 21.96 8.23
CA SER A 199 -9.66 23.22 8.24
C SER A 199 -9.73 23.88 9.62
N ASP A 200 -8.77 24.77 9.93
CA ASP A 200 -8.75 25.45 11.23
C ASP A 200 -9.93 26.41 11.44
N ASP A 201 -10.54 26.92 10.36
CA ASP A 201 -11.76 27.72 10.40
C ASP A 201 -13.04 26.88 10.48
N GLY A 202 -12.95 25.55 10.38
CA GLY A 202 -14.08 24.62 10.42
C GLY A 202 -14.96 24.60 9.17
N ASN A 203 -14.65 25.39 8.14
CA ASN A 203 -15.52 25.58 6.97
C ASN A 203 -15.31 24.56 5.84
N GLY A 204 -14.29 23.72 5.92
CA GLY A 204 -13.97 22.80 4.85
C GLY A 204 -13.03 21.68 5.27
N LEU A 205 -12.61 20.91 4.27
CA LEU A 205 -11.59 19.88 4.42
C LEU A 205 -10.35 20.29 3.64
N VAL A 206 -9.18 20.11 4.26
CA VAL A 206 -7.87 20.32 3.66
C VAL A 206 -7.24 18.94 3.43
N PRO A 207 -6.76 18.64 2.21
CA PRO A 207 -5.97 17.43 1.98
C PRO A 207 -4.57 17.58 2.55
N VAL A 208 -4.08 16.54 3.22
CA VAL A 208 -2.68 16.39 3.60
C VAL A 208 -2.17 15.11 2.95
N GLN A 209 -1.15 15.22 2.10
CA GLN A 209 -0.49 14.07 1.49
C GLN A 209 0.43 13.39 2.51
N LEU A 210 0.32 12.07 2.65
CA LEU A 210 1.02 11.27 3.66
C LEU A 210 2.14 10.40 3.08
N SER A 211 2.30 10.37 1.76
CA SER A 211 3.33 9.59 1.05
C SER A 211 3.99 10.42 -0.05
N VAL A 212 5.24 10.13 -0.37
CA VAL A 212 5.93 10.68 -1.55
C VAL A 212 5.66 9.79 -2.75
N ASP A 213 5.31 10.38 -3.89
CA ASP A 213 5.20 9.65 -5.15
C ASP A 213 6.61 9.49 -5.74
N PHE A 214 7.18 8.30 -5.65
CA PHE A 214 8.59 8.04 -5.99
C PHE A 214 8.86 8.04 -7.50
N LYS A 215 8.92 9.24 -8.08
CA LYS A 215 9.30 9.49 -9.47
C LYS A 215 10.84 9.61 -9.58
N PRO A 216 11.46 9.13 -10.68
CA PRO A 216 12.91 9.12 -10.85
C PRO A 216 13.61 10.48 -10.72
N ASN A 217 12.93 11.60 -10.98
CA ASN A 217 13.52 12.94 -10.93
C ASN A 217 13.55 13.59 -9.55
N ILE A 218 13.04 12.93 -8.51
CA ILE A 218 13.23 13.40 -7.14
C ILE A 218 14.75 13.43 -6.84
N PRO A 219 15.32 14.52 -6.28
CA PRO A 219 16.77 14.68 -6.18
C PRO A 219 17.51 13.48 -5.57
N GLU A 220 17.02 12.93 -4.46
CA GLU A 220 17.61 11.77 -3.79
C GLU A 220 17.51 10.48 -4.63
N GLU A 221 16.41 10.30 -5.34
CA GLU A 221 16.18 9.15 -6.22
C GLU A 221 17.05 9.24 -7.47
N ALA A 222 17.13 10.41 -8.09
CA ALA A 222 17.98 10.71 -9.24
C ALA A 222 19.46 10.52 -8.93
N GLU A 223 19.90 10.94 -7.73
CA GLU A 223 21.27 10.74 -7.28
C GLU A 223 21.58 9.25 -7.10
N ARG A 224 20.72 8.48 -6.43
CA ARG A 224 20.88 7.02 -6.31
C ARG A 224 20.96 6.33 -7.67
N ILE A 225 20.10 6.71 -8.61
CA ILE A 225 20.09 6.16 -9.97
C ILE A 225 21.43 6.44 -10.66
N LYS A 226 21.93 7.67 -10.61
CA LYS A 226 23.23 8.04 -11.20
C LYS A 226 24.41 7.31 -10.55
N GLN A 227 24.41 7.16 -9.23
CA GLN A 227 25.44 6.44 -8.49
C GLN A 227 25.46 4.93 -8.81
N SER A 228 24.36 4.39 -9.32
CA SER A 228 24.23 3.00 -9.74
C SER A 228 24.41 2.81 -11.25
N ASP A 229 25.02 3.78 -11.96
CA ASP A 229 25.16 3.80 -13.42
C ASP A 229 23.83 3.66 -14.19
N GLY A 230 22.71 3.98 -13.54
CA GLY A 230 21.38 4.00 -14.15
C GLY A 230 21.18 5.26 -14.99
N ARG A 231 20.44 5.11 -16.09
CA ARG A 231 20.08 6.21 -16.99
C ARG A 231 18.76 6.83 -16.55
N LEU A 232 18.76 8.15 -16.38
CA LEU A 232 17.55 8.95 -16.17
C LEU A 232 17.22 9.72 -17.46
N PHE A 233 16.00 9.55 -17.98
CA PHE A 233 15.59 10.14 -19.26
C PHE A 233 14.06 10.37 -19.32
N CYS A 234 13.60 11.16 -20.29
CA CYS A 234 12.19 11.26 -20.67
C CYS A 234 12.03 10.70 -22.08
N LEU A 235 10.85 10.18 -22.42
CA LEU A 235 10.53 9.85 -23.81
C LEU A 235 10.12 11.12 -24.56
N ASP A 236 10.38 11.17 -25.86
CA ASP A 236 10.07 12.33 -26.71
C ASP A 236 8.55 12.61 -26.78
N ASP A 237 7.73 11.55 -26.72
CA ASP A 237 6.27 11.61 -26.72
C ASP A 237 5.63 11.84 -25.34
N GLU A 238 6.42 11.71 -24.27
CA GLU A 238 6.01 11.95 -22.88
C GLU A 238 6.96 12.92 -22.15
N PRO A 239 7.09 14.17 -22.64
CA PRO A 239 8.00 15.14 -22.03
C PRO A 239 7.62 15.40 -20.56
N GLY A 240 8.62 15.26 -19.68
CA GLY A 240 8.48 15.46 -18.23
C GLY A 240 8.15 14.19 -17.44
N VAL A 241 7.86 13.06 -18.10
CA VAL A 241 7.74 11.76 -17.44
C VAL A 241 9.14 11.12 -17.38
N TYR A 242 9.80 11.32 -16.25
CA TYR A 242 11.15 10.79 -16.04
C TYR A 242 11.11 9.28 -15.78
N ARG A 243 12.06 8.58 -16.39
CA ARG A 243 12.20 7.13 -16.34
C ARG A 243 13.61 6.73 -15.93
N VAL A 244 13.72 5.66 -15.16
CA VAL A 244 14.98 4.94 -14.92
C VAL A 244 15.14 3.82 -15.95
N GLY A 245 16.33 3.65 -16.51
CA GLY A 245 16.64 2.59 -17.46
C GLY A 245 18.11 2.15 -17.41
N MET A 246 18.42 1.09 -18.15
CA MET A 246 19.79 0.59 -18.29
C MET A 246 20.69 1.59 -19.03
N PRO A 247 22.00 1.65 -18.73
CA PRO A 247 22.94 2.61 -19.31
C PRO A 247 23.04 2.52 -20.83
N ASN A 248 23.06 1.30 -21.38
CA ASN A 248 23.24 1.06 -22.81
C ASN A 248 21.96 1.24 -23.66
N GLY A 249 20.85 1.65 -23.04
CA GLY A 249 19.54 1.62 -23.68
C GLY A 249 19.02 0.19 -23.91
N GLY A 250 17.85 0.05 -24.53
CA GLY A 250 17.24 -1.25 -24.88
C GLY A 250 15.98 -1.61 -24.10
N SER A 251 15.66 -0.92 -23.00
CA SER A 251 14.38 -1.05 -22.27
C SER A 251 13.61 0.27 -22.30
N LEU A 252 12.27 0.21 -22.32
CA LEU A 252 11.36 1.37 -22.30
C LEU A 252 11.54 2.29 -21.06
N GLY A 253 12.24 1.82 -20.03
CA GLY A 253 12.46 2.52 -18.77
C GLY A 253 11.20 2.54 -17.90
N LEU A 254 11.40 2.66 -16.59
CA LEU A 254 10.35 2.63 -15.58
C LEU A 254 10.10 4.02 -15.02
N ALA A 255 8.84 4.45 -14.97
CA ALA A 255 8.44 5.80 -14.51
C ALA A 255 8.36 5.95 -12.97
N VAL A 256 8.84 4.95 -12.24
CA VAL A 256 9.01 4.96 -10.78
C VAL A 256 10.44 4.59 -10.41
N SER A 257 10.94 5.15 -9.30
CA SER A 257 12.26 4.85 -8.74
C SER A 257 12.23 3.79 -7.64
N ARG A 258 11.03 3.36 -7.22
CA ARG A 258 10.83 2.30 -6.24
C ARG A 258 9.70 1.36 -6.64
N ALA A 259 9.96 0.06 -6.66
CA ALA A 259 8.97 -0.98 -6.98
C ALA A 259 9.46 -2.38 -6.54
N PHE A 260 8.54 -3.32 -6.37
CA PHE A 260 8.83 -4.74 -6.36
C PHE A 260 9.14 -5.24 -7.77
N GLY A 261 10.00 -6.27 -7.90
CA GLY A 261 10.34 -6.82 -9.21
C GLY A 261 11.24 -5.89 -10.03
N ASP A 262 11.14 -5.96 -11.36
CA ASP A 262 12.04 -5.33 -12.34
C ASP A 262 13.51 -5.54 -12.00
N TYR A 263 13.91 -6.81 -11.80
CA TYR A 263 15.30 -7.14 -11.48
C TYR A 263 16.30 -6.65 -12.52
N CYS A 264 15.86 -6.40 -13.76
CA CYS A 264 16.70 -5.77 -14.79
C CYS A 264 17.13 -4.34 -14.45
N LEU A 265 16.50 -3.68 -13.48
CA LEU A 265 16.78 -2.30 -13.07
C LEU A 265 17.29 -2.15 -11.63
N LYS A 266 17.33 -3.24 -10.83
CA LYS A 266 17.74 -3.17 -9.42
C LYS A 266 19.20 -2.72 -9.26
N ASP A 267 20.08 -3.20 -10.14
CA ASP A 267 21.50 -2.79 -10.16
C ASP A 267 21.71 -1.37 -10.73
N PHE A 268 20.64 -0.74 -11.24
CA PHE A 268 20.65 0.59 -11.87
C PHE A 268 19.82 1.62 -11.09
N GLY A 269 19.65 1.39 -9.78
CA GLY A 269 19.09 2.36 -8.82
C GLY A 269 17.60 2.18 -8.47
N LEU A 270 16.91 1.20 -9.06
CA LEU A 270 15.57 0.82 -8.63
C LEU A 270 15.63 0.05 -7.30
N VAL A 271 14.87 0.47 -6.29
CA VAL A 271 14.82 -0.19 -4.98
C VAL A 271 13.40 -0.64 -4.62
N SER A 272 13.27 -1.65 -3.77
CA SER A 272 11.96 -2.05 -3.20
C SER A 272 11.71 -1.47 -1.81
N GLU A 273 12.67 -0.75 -1.23
CA GLU A 273 12.56 -0.20 0.12
C GLU A 273 11.52 0.92 0.19
N PRO A 274 10.51 0.81 1.07
CA PRO A 274 9.48 1.82 1.20
C PRO A 274 9.97 3.01 2.04
N GLU A 275 9.41 4.18 1.78
CA GLU A 275 9.35 5.21 2.83
C GLU A 275 8.20 4.89 3.78
N VAL A 276 8.46 4.95 5.09
CA VAL A 276 7.47 4.70 6.12
C VAL A 276 7.19 5.97 6.92
N THR A 277 5.94 6.45 6.85
CA THR A 277 5.48 7.64 7.57
C THR A 277 4.45 7.28 8.63
N TYR A 278 4.22 8.21 9.56
CA TYR A 278 3.30 8.04 10.68
C TYR A 278 2.40 9.25 10.87
N ARG A 279 1.14 8.99 11.21
CA ARG A 279 0.18 10.00 11.63
C ARG A 279 -0.64 9.49 12.81
N LYS A 280 -0.76 10.30 13.86
CA LYS A 280 -1.77 10.11 14.91
C LYS A 280 -3.09 10.72 14.41
N ILE A 281 -4.12 9.88 14.28
CA ILE A 281 -5.47 10.28 13.88
C ILE A 281 -6.12 11.09 15.02
N THR A 282 -6.79 12.17 14.66
CA THR A 282 -7.44 13.12 15.57
C THR A 282 -8.91 13.30 15.24
N ASP A 283 -9.60 14.11 16.06
CA ASP A 283 -10.98 14.53 15.80
C ASP A 283 -11.18 15.40 14.57
N LYS A 284 -10.10 16.00 14.04
CA LYS A 284 -10.14 16.74 12.78
C LYS A 284 -10.08 15.81 11.56
N ASP A 285 -9.49 14.63 11.67
CA ASP A 285 -9.30 13.72 10.55
C ASP A 285 -10.60 13.00 10.17
N GLN A 286 -11.03 13.12 8.91
CA GLN A 286 -12.31 12.58 8.46
C GLN A 286 -12.16 11.23 7.74
N PHE A 287 -11.30 11.16 6.74
CA PHE A 287 -11.07 9.97 5.94
C PHE A 287 -9.69 9.97 5.27
N LEU A 288 -9.22 8.78 4.92
CA LEU A 288 -8.01 8.50 4.14
C LEU A 288 -8.39 8.04 2.74
N ILE A 289 -7.74 8.58 1.72
CA ILE A 289 -7.80 8.12 0.33
C ILE A 289 -6.46 7.46 -0.01
N LEU A 290 -6.51 6.21 -0.46
CA LEU A 290 -5.39 5.52 -1.10
C LEU A 290 -5.77 5.28 -2.56
N ALA A 291 -4.90 5.61 -3.50
CA ALA A 291 -5.16 5.33 -4.92
C ALA A 291 -3.89 5.20 -5.74
N THR A 292 -4.01 4.49 -6.87
CA THR A 292 -2.99 4.37 -7.91
C THR A 292 -2.85 5.68 -8.70
N ASP A 293 -1.75 5.80 -9.44
CA ASP A 293 -1.44 7.02 -10.22
C ASP A 293 -2.48 7.27 -11.32
N GLY A 294 -3.17 6.24 -11.82
CA GLY A 294 -4.30 6.36 -12.72
C GLY A 294 -5.43 7.26 -12.20
N MET A 295 -5.53 7.52 -10.90
CA MET A 295 -6.35 8.63 -10.39
C MET A 295 -5.58 9.95 -10.29
N TRP A 296 -4.39 9.92 -9.68
CA TRP A 296 -3.63 11.11 -9.29
C TRP A 296 -3.02 11.88 -10.47
N ASP A 297 -2.79 11.23 -11.61
CA ASP A 297 -2.30 11.83 -12.84
C ASP A 297 -3.30 12.81 -13.47
N VAL A 298 -4.58 12.68 -13.12
CA VAL A 298 -5.66 13.48 -13.70
C VAL A 298 -6.44 14.31 -12.68
N MET A 299 -6.33 13.98 -11.39
CA MET A 299 -7.08 14.60 -10.28
C MET A 299 -6.16 15.13 -9.19
N THR A 300 -6.42 16.35 -8.72
CA THR A 300 -5.65 16.95 -7.62
C THR A 300 -6.13 16.45 -6.25
N ASN A 301 -5.29 16.58 -5.22
CA ASN A 301 -5.64 16.22 -3.84
C ASN A 301 -6.91 16.99 -3.37
N ASN A 302 -7.00 18.29 -3.69
CA ASN A 302 -8.16 19.12 -3.36
C ASN A 302 -9.44 18.63 -4.06
N GLU A 303 -9.36 18.32 -5.36
CA GLU A 303 -10.51 17.81 -6.11
C GLU A 303 -10.99 16.46 -5.54
N ALA A 304 -10.08 15.56 -5.20
CA ALA A 304 -10.42 14.26 -4.62
C ALA A 304 -11.14 14.40 -3.27
N VAL A 305 -10.61 15.22 -2.36
CA VAL A 305 -11.23 15.46 -1.04
C VAL A 305 -12.61 16.09 -1.18
N GLU A 306 -12.78 17.08 -2.07
CA GLU A 306 -14.08 17.73 -2.31
C GLU A 306 -15.12 16.77 -2.89
N ILE A 307 -14.73 15.85 -3.77
CA ILE A 307 -15.62 14.81 -4.28
C ILE A 307 -16.09 13.91 -3.15
N VAL A 308 -15.18 13.40 -2.32
CA VAL A 308 -15.55 12.51 -1.21
C VAL A 308 -16.42 13.24 -0.19
N ARG A 309 -16.10 14.50 0.12
CA ARG A 309 -16.90 15.38 1.01
C ARG A 309 -18.33 15.55 0.52
N GLY A 310 -18.54 15.68 -0.79
CA GLY A 310 -19.86 15.87 -1.40
C GLY A 310 -20.68 14.58 -1.60
N VAL A 311 -20.13 13.40 -1.30
CA VAL A 311 -20.83 12.12 -1.49
C VAL A 311 -21.77 11.85 -0.30
N LYS A 312 -23.07 11.78 -0.57
CA LYS A 312 -24.11 11.49 0.44
C LYS A 312 -23.99 10.10 1.08
N GLU A 313 -23.59 9.10 0.31
CA GLU A 313 -23.48 7.71 0.76
C GLU A 313 -22.02 7.25 0.65
N ARG A 314 -21.32 7.11 1.78
CA ARG A 314 -19.88 6.77 1.82
C ARG A 314 -19.50 5.54 1.00
N ARG A 315 -20.40 4.56 0.85
CA ARG A 315 -20.21 3.38 -0.03
C ARG A 315 -19.95 3.71 -1.50
N LYS A 316 -20.34 4.91 -1.94
CA LYS A 316 -20.16 5.40 -3.32
C LYS A 316 -18.90 6.25 -3.50
N SER A 317 -18.16 6.57 -2.43
CA SER A 317 -17.03 7.51 -2.48
C SER A 317 -15.92 7.08 -3.43
N ALA A 318 -15.38 5.86 -3.27
CA ALA A 318 -14.36 5.34 -4.18
C ALA A 318 -14.88 5.26 -5.63
N LYS A 319 -16.12 4.81 -5.84
CA LYS A 319 -16.74 4.75 -7.17
C LYS A 319 -16.84 6.13 -7.83
N ARG A 320 -17.22 7.16 -7.07
CA ARG A 320 -17.36 8.53 -7.58
C ARG A 320 -16.02 9.13 -7.99
N LEU A 321 -14.96 8.84 -7.24
CA LEU A 321 -13.59 9.21 -7.58
C LEU A 321 -13.14 8.53 -8.89
N VAL A 322 -13.36 7.22 -9.01
CA VAL A 322 -13.04 6.46 -10.23
C VAL A 322 -13.80 7.01 -11.45
N GLU A 323 -15.12 7.23 -11.36
CA GLU A 323 -15.92 7.79 -12.46
C GLU A 323 -15.43 9.18 -12.89
N ARG A 324 -15.02 10.00 -11.92
CA ARG A 324 -14.45 11.31 -12.21
C ARG A 324 -13.10 11.18 -12.90
N ALA A 325 -12.22 10.31 -12.42
CA ALA A 325 -10.92 10.07 -13.02
C ALA A 325 -11.05 9.58 -14.48
N VAL A 326 -11.95 8.62 -14.76
CA VAL A 326 -12.27 8.16 -16.13
C VAL A 326 -12.71 9.33 -17.01
N THR A 327 -13.57 10.21 -16.50
CA THR A 327 -14.02 11.41 -17.24
C THR A 327 -12.85 12.36 -17.52
N LEU A 328 -11.92 12.52 -16.57
CA LEU A 328 -10.76 13.40 -16.71
C LEU A 328 -9.72 12.83 -17.68
N TRP A 329 -9.47 11.51 -17.70
CA TRP A 329 -8.64 10.86 -18.72
C TRP A 329 -9.16 11.14 -20.13
N ARG A 330 -10.45 10.87 -20.38
CA ARG A 330 -11.11 11.13 -21.66
C ARG A 330 -11.09 12.60 -22.10
N ARG A 331 -10.94 13.54 -21.16
CA ARG A 331 -10.93 14.98 -21.44
C ARG A 331 -9.52 15.58 -21.57
N LYS A 332 -8.63 15.24 -20.63
CA LYS A 332 -7.29 15.85 -20.48
C LYS A 332 -6.19 15.07 -21.21
N ARG A 333 -6.37 13.77 -21.47
CA ARG A 333 -5.34 12.85 -21.99
C ARG A 333 -5.84 12.09 -23.23
N ARG A 334 -6.46 12.79 -24.18
CA ARG A 334 -7.17 12.17 -25.33
C ARG A 334 -6.28 11.30 -26.25
N SER A 335 -4.98 11.53 -26.24
CA SER A 335 -3.99 10.83 -27.08
C SER A 335 -3.28 9.68 -26.35
N ILE A 336 -3.57 9.46 -25.07
CA ILE A 336 -2.88 8.47 -24.23
C ILE A 336 -3.91 7.47 -23.74
N ALA A 337 -3.60 6.18 -23.84
CA ALA A 337 -4.45 5.12 -23.30
C ALA A 337 -4.66 5.33 -21.80
N MET A 338 -5.92 5.32 -21.37
CA MET A 338 -6.28 5.47 -19.96
C MET A 338 -5.61 4.40 -19.11
N ASP A 339 -5.14 4.77 -17.91
CA ASP A 339 -4.56 3.82 -16.99
C ASP A 339 -5.59 2.97 -16.23
N ASP A 340 -5.12 1.92 -15.56
CA ASP A 340 -5.91 1.31 -14.50
C ASP A 340 -6.12 2.30 -13.34
N ILE A 341 -7.30 2.29 -12.74
CA ILE A 341 -7.65 3.26 -11.69
C ILE A 341 -8.20 2.49 -10.51
N SER A 342 -7.51 2.51 -9.38
CA SER A 342 -7.97 1.89 -8.15
C SER A 342 -7.93 2.86 -6.99
N VAL A 343 -9.02 2.91 -6.25
CA VAL A 343 -9.26 3.88 -5.18
C VAL A 343 -9.86 3.19 -3.97
N LEU A 344 -9.40 3.58 -2.79
CA LEU A 344 -9.87 3.15 -1.49
C LEU A 344 -10.12 4.38 -0.62
N CYS A 345 -11.31 4.50 -0.05
CA CYS A 345 -11.64 5.52 0.95
C CYS A 345 -11.94 4.85 2.29
N LEU A 346 -11.13 5.13 3.31
CA LEU A 346 -11.28 4.65 4.68
C LEU A 346 -11.75 5.82 5.57
N PHE A 347 -12.95 5.70 6.15
CA PHE A 347 -13.52 6.70 7.05
C PHE A 347 -13.26 6.32 8.50
N PHE A 348 -12.76 7.27 9.30
CA PHE A 348 -12.33 7.01 10.68
C PHE A 348 -13.46 6.99 11.71
N ARG A 349 -14.64 7.50 11.34
CA ARG A 349 -15.83 7.58 12.19
C ARG A 349 -17.04 6.96 11.49
N PRO A 350 -18.11 6.60 12.21
CA PRO A 350 -19.38 6.24 11.59
C PRO A 350 -19.98 7.40 10.77
N SER A 351 -20.99 7.08 9.94
CA SER A 351 -21.65 8.03 9.03
C SER A 351 -22.40 9.12 9.76
#